data_AF-A0A933EG22-F1
#
_entry.id   AF-A0A933EG22-F1
#
_cell.length_a   1.000
_cell.length_b   1.000
_cell.length_c   1.000
_cell.angle_alpha   90.00
_cell.angle_beta   90.00
_cell.angle_gamma   90.00
#
_symmetry.space_group_name_H-M   'P 1'
#
loop_
_entity.id
_entity.type
_entity.pdbx_description
1 polymer ?
#
loop_
_entity_poly.entity_id
_entity_poly.type
_entity_poly.pdbx_seq_one_letter_code
_entity_poly.pdbx_strand_id
1 'polypeptide(L)'
;MPRVSPDFKSLRDLNWNAGCLNWTSRLRICYRLTHAFASLHLRRGYAYCDLSSSNIFCQPATGDIRIIDTDNLAIDGYPNILGIIGTPRYMAPELHRGSTQQPSILTDLHSLAVLIFETLLLHHPLLGDRVLEGPPELEDKVLGSHPVYIYHPQDKSNRYTKYQEFGGLLPTVLPQRLLQLFNETFVHGIKNPQLRVRETRWQRALVDSLDEVIPCSNKQCNFGGTFLRGKPWNTKCDWCGSPFKPFLVLKFLGRRGELLRAKVITGTERLAAHHCKLNEPLNFSPGDACAQVEEDPQHGLTLRNISKETLLYRPPAGESFAPFPPEKRIILREGTRIQFGAAGAEAEVVA
;
A
#
# COMPACT_ATOMS: atom_id res chain seq x y z
N MET A 1 27.27 -1.82 -12.10
CA MET A 1 25.88 -1.84 -11.60
C MET A 1 25.56 -3.22 -11.06
N PRO A 2 25.10 -3.39 -9.82
CA PRO A 2 24.55 -4.66 -9.39
C PRO A 2 23.39 -4.99 -10.33
N ARG A 3 23.46 -6.15 -10.99
CA ARG A 3 22.41 -6.57 -11.92
C ARG A 3 21.17 -6.86 -11.10
N VAL A 4 20.12 -6.08 -11.31
CA VAL A 4 18.79 -6.42 -10.82
C VAL A 4 18.37 -7.74 -11.48
N SER A 5 17.82 -8.66 -10.68
CA SER A 5 17.43 -9.98 -11.18
C SER A 5 16.36 -9.85 -12.28
N PRO A 6 16.36 -10.69 -13.34
CA PRO A 6 15.45 -10.53 -14.50
C PRO A 6 13.95 -10.61 -14.19
N ASP A 7 13.57 -11.18 -13.04
CA ASP A 7 12.20 -11.27 -12.56
C ASP A 7 11.66 -9.97 -11.94
N PHE A 8 12.54 -8.98 -11.74
CA PHE A 8 12.18 -7.62 -11.34
C PHE A 8 12.04 -6.72 -12.57
N LYS A 9 10.98 -5.92 -12.59
CA LYS A 9 10.67 -4.96 -13.67
C LYS A 9 10.63 -3.55 -13.10
N SER A 10 11.14 -2.58 -13.86
CA SER A 10 11.01 -1.16 -13.51
C SER A 10 9.54 -0.78 -13.39
N LEU A 11 9.17 0.03 -12.38
CA LEU A 11 7.81 0.54 -12.24
C LEU A 11 7.38 1.37 -13.45
N ARG A 12 8.33 2.01 -14.14
CA ARG A 12 8.10 2.73 -15.40
C ARG A 12 7.62 1.81 -16.52
N ASP A 13 8.19 0.61 -16.61
CA ASP A 13 7.96 -0.32 -17.73
C ASP A 13 6.78 -1.26 -17.49
N LEU A 14 6.18 -1.20 -16.30
CA LEU A 14 4.98 -1.97 -16.03
C LEU A 14 3.84 -1.38 -16.84
N ASN A 15 3.36 -2.14 -17.83
CA ASN A 15 2.10 -1.85 -18.48
C ASN A 15 0.97 -2.07 -17.46
N TRP A 16 0.64 -0.99 -16.77
CA TRP A 16 -0.38 -0.95 -15.73
C TRP A 16 -1.76 -1.37 -16.24
N ASN A 17 -2.02 -1.24 -17.55
CA ASN A 17 -3.28 -1.62 -18.20
C ASN A 17 -3.37 -3.11 -18.54
N ALA A 18 -2.25 -3.85 -18.53
CA ALA A 18 -2.21 -5.27 -18.88
C ALA A 18 -2.45 -6.22 -17.69
N GLY A 19 -2.96 -5.73 -16.56
CA GLY A 19 -3.26 -6.55 -15.39
C GLY A 19 -2.02 -7.17 -14.72
N CYS A 20 -0.81 -6.65 -14.98
CA CYS A 20 0.44 -7.19 -14.44
C CYS A 20 0.56 -7.13 -12.91
N LEU A 21 -0.18 -6.21 -12.26
CA LEU A 21 -0.20 -6.05 -10.80
C LEU A 21 -1.63 -6.01 -10.26
N ASN A 22 -1.93 -6.93 -9.36
CA ASN A 22 -3.15 -6.92 -8.54
C ASN A 22 -3.02 -5.96 -7.34
N TRP A 23 -4.10 -5.73 -6.58
CA TRP A 23 -4.06 -4.81 -5.43
C TRP A 23 -3.08 -5.24 -4.35
N THR A 24 -2.97 -6.54 -4.09
CA THR A 24 -2.02 -7.08 -3.12
C THR A 24 -0.59 -6.68 -3.47
N SER A 25 -0.17 -6.85 -4.73
CA SER A 25 1.16 -6.47 -5.17
C SER A 25 1.37 -4.96 -5.12
N ARG A 26 0.41 -4.15 -5.59
CA ARG A 26 0.49 -2.68 -5.57
C ARG A 26 0.67 -2.12 -4.16
N LEU A 27 -0.16 -2.60 -3.23
CA LEU A 27 -0.08 -2.17 -1.84
C LEU A 27 1.19 -2.66 -1.14
N ARG A 28 1.67 -3.87 -1.46
CA ARG A 28 2.97 -4.36 -0.95
C ARG A 28 4.14 -3.53 -1.47
N ILE A 29 4.13 -3.14 -2.74
CA ILE A 29 5.13 -2.23 -3.33
C ILE A 29 5.14 -0.90 -2.57
N CYS A 30 3.97 -0.27 -2.42
CA CYS A 30 3.84 1.00 -1.70
C CYS A 30 4.30 0.86 -0.24
N TYR A 31 3.93 -0.24 0.43
CA TYR A 31 4.34 -0.51 1.80
C TYR A 31 5.87 -0.65 1.92
N ARG A 32 6.50 -1.40 1.01
CA ARG A 32 7.96 -1.59 1.04
C ARG A 32 8.71 -0.30 0.72
N LEU A 33 8.18 0.51 -0.19
CA LEU A 33 8.71 1.85 -0.48
C LEU A 33 8.68 2.71 0.78
N THR A 34 7.50 2.85 1.39
CA THR A 34 7.35 3.64 2.62
C THR A 34 8.18 3.09 3.78
N HIS A 35 8.36 1.78 3.89
CA HIS A 35 9.24 1.16 4.88
C HIS A 35 10.73 1.50 4.62
N ALA A 36 11.19 1.40 3.38
CA ALA A 36 12.57 1.74 3.01
C ALA A 36 12.88 3.23 3.27
N PHE A 37 11.98 4.12 2.83
CA PHE A 37 12.13 5.56 3.00
C PHE A 37 12.02 6.01 4.46
N ALA A 38 11.15 5.39 5.27
CA ALA A 38 11.15 5.61 6.72
C ALA A 38 12.50 5.25 7.35
N SER A 39 13.12 4.16 6.92
CA SER A 39 14.46 3.78 7.39
C SER A 39 15.54 4.78 6.94
N LEU A 40 15.48 5.23 5.68
CA LEU A 40 16.43 6.22 5.14
C LEU A 40 16.32 7.56 5.89
N HIS A 41 15.11 8.09 5.99
CA HIS A 41 14.86 9.42 6.54
C HIS A 41 15.00 9.43 8.07
N LEU A 42 14.33 8.51 8.78
CA LEU A 42 14.26 8.57 10.25
C LEU A 42 15.50 7.98 10.95
N ARG A 43 16.11 6.93 10.37
CA ARG A 43 17.23 6.24 11.04
C ARG A 43 18.59 6.71 10.54
N ARG A 44 18.67 7.26 9.33
CA ARG A 44 19.94 7.66 8.72
C ARG A 44 20.03 9.16 8.43
N GLY A 45 18.92 9.88 8.37
CA GLY A 45 18.92 11.33 8.13
C GLY A 45 19.29 11.73 6.70
N TYR A 46 19.15 10.80 5.74
CA TYR A 46 19.44 11.08 4.33
C TYR A 46 18.16 11.38 3.56
N ALA A 47 18.28 12.19 2.51
CA ALA A 47 17.31 12.35 1.44
C ALA A 47 17.83 11.62 0.18
N TYR A 48 16.94 10.94 -0.54
CA TYR A 48 17.21 10.25 -1.79
C TYR A 48 17.34 11.18 -3.00
N CYS A 49 16.60 12.30 -3.02
CA CYS A 49 16.68 13.39 -4.01
C CYS A 49 16.21 13.10 -5.44
N ASP A 50 16.37 11.88 -5.94
CA ASP A 50 16.03 11.51 -7.32
C ASP A 50 14.97 10.39 -7.44
N LEU A 51 13.97 10.42 -6.55
CA LEU A 51 12.98 9.34 -6.49
C LEU A 51 12.05 9.38 -7.71
N SER A 52 12.02 8.30 -8.51
CA SER A 52 11.17 8.18 -9.70
C SER A 52 10.79 6.73 -9.99
N SER A 53 9.83 6.51 -10.90
CA SER A 53 9.43 5.16 -11.31
C SER A 53 10.52 4.39 -12.06
N SER A 54 11.54 5.09 -12.59
CA SER A 54 12.71 4.45 -13.23
C SER A 54 13.67 3.85 -12.22
N ASN A 55 13.71 4.40 -11.00
CA ASN A 55 14.65 4.01 -9.94
C ASN A 55 14.10 2.90 -9.02
N ILE A 56 12.85 2.50 -9.25
CA ILE A 56 12.17 1.45 -8.48
C ILE A 56 11.87 0.27 -9.38
N PHE A 57 12.41 -0.89 -9.00
CA PHE A 57 12.09 -2.17 -9.60
C PHE A 57 11.20 -2.96 -8.67
N CYS A 58 10.25 -3.73 -9.22
CA CYS A 58 9.41 -4.62 -8.44
C CYS A 58 9.29 -6.01 -9.04
N GLN A 59 9.08 -7.00 -8.18
CA GLN A 59 8.72 -8.35 -8.58
C GLN A 59 7.19 -8.48 -8.58
N PRO A 60 6.51 -8.59 -9.74
CA PRO A 60 5.05 -8.45 -9.81
C PRO A 60 4.25 -9.45 -8.97
N ALA A 61 4.76 -10.68 -8.84
CA ALA A 61 4.08 -11.75 -8.11
C ALA A 61 4.04 -11.52 -6.59
N THR A 62 5.11 -10.94 -6.02
CA THR A 62 5.26 -10.80 -4.57
C THR A 62 5.03 -9.37 -4.10
N GLY A 63 5.24 -8.39 -4.99
CA GLY A 63 5.33 -6.97 -4.65
C GLY A 63 6.64 -6.60 -3.94
N ASP A 64 7.67 -7.45 -4.00
CA ASP A 64 9.01 -7.10 -3.51
C ASP A 64 9.64 -6.01 -4.38
N ILE A 65 10.53 -5.20 -3.81
CA ILE A 65 11.13 -4.05 -4.51
C ILE A 65 12.66 -4.05 -4.44
N ARG A 66 13.29 -3.41 -5.43
CA ARG A 66 14.69 -3.00 -5.40
C ARG A 66 14.75 -1.50 -5.75
N ILE A 67 15.47 -0.76 -4.94
CA ILE A 67 15.77 0.66 -5.17
C ILE A 67 17.19 0.71 -5.70
N ILE A 68 17.39 1.36 -6.85
CA ILE A 68 18.72 1.55 -7.46
C ILE A 68 19.19 3.00 -7.25
N ASP A 69 20.31 3.38 -7.86
CA ASP A 69 20.76 4.78 -7.93
C ASP A 69 20.88 5.48 -6.55
N THR A 70 21.43 4.74 -5.59
CA THR A 70 21.58 5.17 -4.19
C THR A 70 22.86 5.97 -3.93
N ASP A 71 23.57 6.38 -4.98
CA ASP A 71 24.72 7.29 -4.96
C ASP A 71 24.30 8.77 -4.98
N ASN A 72 23.01 9.04 -5.20
CA ASN A 72 22.44 10.40 -5.26
C ASN A 72 21.93 10.94 -3.91
N LEU A 73 22.30 10.30 -2.79
CA LEU A 73 21.81 10.68 -1.46
C LEU A 73 22.40 12.02 -0.98
N ALA A 74 21.56 12.88 -0.42
CA ALA A 74 21.96 14.09 0.30
C ALA A 74 21.75 13.91 1.81
N ILE A 75 22.54 14.65 2.61
CA ILE A 75 22.30 14.76 4.06
C ILE A 75 21.31 15.91 4.27
N ASP A 76 20.21 15.65 4.97
CA ASP A 76 19.19 16.66 5.22
C ASP A 76 19.78 17.88 5.95
N GLY A 77 19.49 19.08 5.44
CA GLY A 77 20.02 20.34 5.99
C GLY A 77 21.45 20.70 5.53
N TYR A 78 22.11 19.90 4.70
CA TYR A 78 23.40 20.22 4.10
C TYR A 78 23.25 20.51 2.59
N PRO A 79 24.11 21.37 2.00
CA PRO A 79 24.08 21.62 0.56
C PRO A 79 24.26 20.34 -0.24
N ASN A 80 23.41 20.12 -1.25
CA ASN A 80 23.56 19.00 -2.16
C ASN A 80 24.70 19.28 -3.14
N ILE A 81 25.83 18.61 -2.95
CA ILE A 81 27.05 18.78 -3.76
C ILE A 81 26.97 18.08 -5.12
N LEU A 82 26.01 17.18 -5.33
CA LEU A 82 25.88 16.39 -6.57
C LEU A 82 25.11 17.14 -7.66
N GLY A 83 24.44 18.25 -7.32
CA GLY A 83 23.68 19.07 -8.27
C GLY A 83 22.41 18.41 -8.80
N ILE A 84 22.06 17.21 -8.31
CA ILE A 84 20.84 16.49 -8.68
C ILE A 84 19.66 17.11 -7.93
N ILE A 85 18.76 17.74 -8.68
CA ILE A 85 17.55 18.36 -8.15
C ILE A 85 16.33 17.42 -8.17
N GLY A 86 16.41 16.32 -8.95
CA GLY A 86 15.43 15.26 -9.03
C GLY A 86 14.90 15.00 -10.46
N THR A 87 14.03 14.01 -10.58
CA THR A 87 13.42 13.60 -11.85
C THR A 87 12.12 14.38 -12.12
N PRO A 88 11.93 14.96 -13.32
CA PRO A 88 10.67 15.61 -13.72
C PRO A 88 9.44 14.76 -13.44
N ARG A 89 8.30 15.40 -13.15
CA ARG A 89 7.04 14.81 -12.67
C ARG A 89 7.07 14.28 -11.23
N TYR A 90 8.21 13.83 -10.71
CA TYR A 90 8.31 13.38 -9.32
C TYR A 90 8.79 14.47 -8.35
N MET A 91 9.55 15.44 -8.85
CA MET A 91 10.05 16.56 -8.05
C MET A 91 8.94 17.32 -7.34
N ALA A 92 9.21 17.71 -6.09
CA ALA A 92 8.36 18.62 -5.35
C ALA A 92 8.29 19.99 -6.06
N PRO A 93 7.14 20.69 -6.06
CA PRO A 93 6.95 21.90 -6.86
C PRO A 93 7.92 23.04 -6.52
N GLU A 94 8.40 23.08 -5.28
CA GLU A 94 9.39 24.03 -4.82
C GLU A 94 10.79 23.84 -5.42
N LEU A 95 11.07 22.69 -6.04
CA LEU A 95 12.31 22.38 -6.75
C LEU A 95 12.23 22.71 -8.26
N HIS A 96 11.21 23.45 -8.70
CA HIS A 96 11.04 23.81 -10.11
C HIS A 96 12.29 24.54 -10.68
N ARG A 97 12.38 24.57 -12.01
CA ARG A 97 13.48 25.26 -12.72
C ARG A 97 13.66 26.69 -12.21
N GLY A 98 14.89 27.06 -11.85
CA GLY A 98 15.24 28.39 -11.33
C GLY A 98 15.01 28.58 -9.82
N SER A 99 14.54 27.56 -9.10
CA SER A 99 14.49 27.57 -7.64
C SER A 99 15.89 27.49 -7.03
N THR A 100 16.09 28.15 -5.89
CA THR A 100 17.29 28.03 -5.05
C THR A 100 17.13 26.97 -3.96
N GLN A 101 15.95 26.34 -3.86
CA GLN A 101 15.70 25.32 -2.86
C GLN A 101 16.47 24.05 -3.17
N GLN A 102 16.89 23.36 -2.11
CA GLN A 102 17.66 22.13 -2.18
C GLN A 102 16.75 20.94 -1.91
N PRO A 103 17.02 19.78 -2.52
CA PRO A 103 16.41 18.52 -2.11
C PRO A 103 16.58 18.28 -0.62
N SER A 104 15.56 17.69 0.00
CA SER A 104 15.48 17.42 1.43
C SER A 104 14.60 16.20 1.67
N ILE A 105 14.53 15.76 2.92
CA ILE A 105 13.58 14.72 3.33
C ILE A 105 12.14 15.14 2.96
N LEU A 106 11.81 16.43 3.06
CA LEU A 106 10.47 16.92 2.75
C LEU A 106 10.15 16.82 1.26
N THR A 107 11.11 17.06 0.37
CA THR A 107 10.91 16.93 -1.08
C THR A 107 10.75 15.47 -1.47
N ASP A 108 11.47 14.55 -0.81
CA ASP A 108 11.28 13.10 -1.02
C ASP A 108 9.90 12.61 -0.59
N LEU A 109 9.33 13.17 0.50
CA LEU A 109 7.96 12.84 0.91
C LEU A 109 6.94 13.18 -0.19
N HIS A 110 7.17 14.23 -0.97
CA HIS A 110 6.36 14.54 -2.13
C HIS A 110 6.52 13.48 -3.23
N SER A 111 7.76 13.21 -3.65
CA SER A 111 8.08 12.22 -4.68
C SER A 111 7.54 10.83 -4.32
N LEU A 112 7.64 10.45 -3.04
CA LEU A 112 7.12 9.19 -2.52
C LEU A 112 5.60 9.14 -2.62
N ALA A 113 4.90 10.21 -2.26
CA ALA A 113 3.45 10.29 -2.42
C ALA A 113 3.02 10.25 -3.89
N VAL A 114 3.77 10.86 -4.81
CA VAL A 114 3.53 10.74 -6.26
C VAL A 114 3.64 9.29 -6.70
N LEU A 115 4.71 8.57 -6.30
CA LEU A 115 4.88 7.15 -6.62
C LEU A 115 3.78 6.26 -6.05
N ILE A 116 3.36 6.50 -4.81
CA ILE A 116 2.24 5.77 -4.20
C ILE A 116 0.97 6.04 -5.00
N PHE A 117 0.71 7.29 -5.35
CA PHE A 117 -0.46 7.68 -6.13
C PHE A 117 -0.48 6.99 -7.50
N GLU A 118 0.61 7.08 -8.26
CA GLU A 118 0.73 6.42 -9.57
C GLU A 118 0.62 4.89 -9.46
N THR A 119 1.23 4.29 -8.43
CA THR A 119 1.17 2.83 -8.21
C THR A 119 -0.25 2.35 -7.89
N LEU A 120 -1.04 3.15 -7.18
CA LEU A 120 -2.40 2.78 -6.79
C LEU A 120 -3.45 3.18 -7.83
N LEU A 121 -3.28 4.32 -8.51
CA LEU A 121 -4.30 4.93 -9.35
C LEU A 121 -3.89 5.07 -10.82
N LEU A 122 -2.66 4.75 -11.21
CA LEU A 122 -2.24 4.62 -12.61
C LEU A 122 -2.26 5.91 -13.44
N HIS A 123 -2.23 7.05 -12.78
CA HIS A 123 -2.11 8.36 -13.40
C HIS A 123 -1.45 9.32 -12.40
N HIS A 124 -1.00 10.48 -12.87
CA HIS A 124 -0.23 11.43 -12.07
C HIS A 124 -1.15 12.36 -11.25
N PRO A 125 -0.84 12.68 -9.98
CA PRO A 125 -1.70 13.51 -9.12
C PRO A 125 -1.83 14.98 -9.55
N LEU A 126 -0.98 15.45 -10.47
CA LEU A 126 -0.96 16.85 -10.95
C LEU A 126 -1.23 17.00 -12.45
N LEU A 127 -1.34 15.93 -13.23
CA LEU A 127 -1.59 16.02 -14.67
C LEU A 127 -3.08 15.80 -14.94
N GLY A 128 -3.86 16.88 -14.91
CA GLY A 128 -5.28 16.88 -15.24
C GLY A 128 -5.55 17.04 -16.74
N ASP A 129 -6.82 17.01 -17.13
CA ASP A 129 -7.25 17.05 -18.54
C ASP A 129 -6.64 18.24 -19.28
N ARG A 130 -6.66 19.43 -18.65
CA ARG A 130 -6.11 20.66 -19.20
C ARG A 130 -4.62 20.55 -19.56
N VAL A 131 -3.85 19.78 -18.80
CA VAL A 131 -2.41 19.60 -19.03
C VAL A 131 -2.20 18.57 -20.13
N LEU A 132 -2.97 17.48 -20.11
CA LEU A 132 -2.87 16.39 -21.08
C LEU A 132 -3.29 16.81 -22.49
N GLU A 133 -4.23 17.76 -22.60
CA GLU A 133 -4.74 18.29 -23.87
C GLU A 133 -4.11 19.64 -24.25
N GLY A 134 -3.31 20.19 -23.35
CA GLY A 134 -2.75 21.53 -23.49
C GLY A 134 -1.32 21.53 -24.04
N PRO A 135 -0.75 22.72 -24.27
CA PRO A 135 0.62 22.84 -24.71
C PRO A 135 1.59 22.50 -23.56
N PRO A 136 2.84 22.07 -23.86
CA PRO A 136 3.79 21.55 -22.86
C PRO A 136 4.08 22.49 -21.69
N GLU A 137 3.98 23.80 -21.88
CA GLU A 137 4.25 24.80 -20.82
C GLU A 137 3.24 24.74 -19.67
N LEU A 138 2.07 24.13 -19.88
CA LEU A 138 1.11 23.89 -18.80
C LEU A 138 1.62 22.82 -17.82
N GLU A 139 2.36 21.83 -18.30
CA GLU A 139 2.97 20.80 -17.45
C GLU A 139 3.97 21.44 -16.47
N ASP A 140 4.87 22.27 -16.98
CA ASP A 140 5.84 23.01 -16.15
C ASP A 140 5.16 23.89 -15.09
N LYS A 141 4.00 24.48 -15.42
CA LYS A 141 3.22 25.27 -14.46
C LYS A 141 2.63 24.41 -13.36
N VAL A 142 1.97 23.29 -13.68
CA VAL A 142 1.32 22.44 -12.66
C VAL A 142 2.30 21.63 -11.84
N LEU A 143 3.50 21.34 -12.37
CA LEU A 143 4.55 20.64 -11.63
C LEU A 143 5.40 21.60 -10.78
N GLY A 144 5.27 22.91 -10.96
CA GLY A 144 6.13 23.91 -10.32
C GLY A 144 5.34 25.08 -9.76
N SER A 145 5.29 26.18 -10.53
CA SER A 145 4.83 27.48 -10.04
C SER A 145 3.36 27.53 -9.55
N HIS A 146 2.47 26.71 -10.10
CA HIS A 146 1.04 26.73 -9.81
C HIS A 146 0.48 25.30 -9.71
N PRO A 147 0.87 24.54 -8.67
CA PRO A 147 0.51 23.15 -8.58
C PRO A 147 -0.91 23.00 -8.03
N VAL A 148 -1.74 22.25 -8.76
CA VAL A 148 -3.14 21.99 -8.38
C VAL A 148 -3.40 20.49 -8.44
N TYR A 149 -3.79 19.91 -7.30
CA TYR A 149 -4.15 18.50 -7.23
C TYR A 149 -5.38 18.20 -8.09
N ILE A 150 -5.31 17.16 -8.92
CA ILE A 150 -6.39 16.82 -9.86
C ILE A 150 -7.72 16.50 -9.17
N TYR A 151 -7.68 16.00 -7.94
CA TYR A 151 -8.87 15.74 -7.11
C TYR A 151 -9.05 16.74 -5.96
N HIS A 152 -8.47 17.94 -6.06
CA HIS A 152 -8.59 18.99 -5.04
C HIS A 152 -10.08 19.29 -4.73
N PRO A 153 -10.56 19.24 -3.48
CA PRO A 153 -12.01 19.29 -3.20
C PRO A 153 -12.72 20.56 -3.70
N GLN A 154 -12.08 21.73 -3.58
CA GLN A 154 -12.67 23.04 -3.97
C GLN A 154 -12.21 23.55 -5.35
N ASP A 155 -10.91 23.47 -5.67
CA ASP A 155 -10.38 23.91 -6.96
C ASP A 155 -10.57 22.84 -8.04
N LYS A 156 -11.30 23.19 -9.10
CA LYS A 156 -11.61 22.31 -10.24
C LYS A 156 -10.76 22.60 -11.49
N SER A 157 -9.84 23.56 -11.42
CA SER A 157 -9.10 24.08 -12.59
C SER A 157 -8.18 23.05 -13.27
N ASN A 158 -7.79 21.99 -12.56
CA ASN A 158 -6.92 20.92 -13.05
C ASN A 158 -7.57 19.53 -12.91
N ARG A 159 -8.89 19.41 -13.02
CA ARG A 159 -9.58 18.12 -12.87
C ARG A 159 -9.09 17.08 -13.87
N TYR A 160 -9.07 15.83 -13.44
CA TYR A 160 -8.90 14.67 -14.30
C TYR A 160 -10.25 13.96 -14.45
N THR A 161 -10.86 14.08 -15.61
CA THR A 161 -12.16 13.48 -15.94
C THR A 161 -12.08 12.51 -17.10
N LYS A 162 -11.02 12.60 -17.93
CA LYS A 162 -10.83 11.80 -19.15
C LYS A 162 -10.05 10.51 -18.90
N TYR A 163 -10.26 9.88 -17.75
CA TYR A 163 -9.57 8.62 -17.40
C TYR A 163 -9.94 7.45 -18.33
N GLN A 164 -11.07 7.50 -19.03
CA GLN A 164 -11.39 6.50 -20.07
C GLN A 164 -10.50 6.65 -21.31
N GLU A 165 -10.00 7.86 -21.60
CA GLU A 165 -9.15 8.16 -22.76
C GLU A 165 -7.67 7.97 -22.41
N PHE A 166 -7.24 8.56 -21.30
CA PHE A 166 -5.83 8.56 -20.88
C PHE A 166 -5.46 7.42 -19.92
N GLY A 167 -6.43 6.60 -19.50
CA GLY A 167 -6.25 5.52 -18.54
C GLY A 167 -6.33 5.98 -17.08
N GLY A 168 -5.96 5.12 -16.15
CA GLY A 168 -6.07 5.44 -14.72
C GLY A 168 -7.29 4.85 -14.03
N LEU A 169 -7.27 4.91 -12.70
CA LEU A 169 -8.36 4.50 -11.82
C LEU A 169 -8.87 5.71 -11.05
N LEU A 170 -10.19 5.81 -10.89
CA LEU A 170 -10.78 6.85 -10.06
C LEU A 170 -10.45 6.61 -8.58
N PRO A 171 -10.24 7.67 -7.77
CA PRO A 171 -9.91 7.57 -6.35
C PRO A 171 -10.99 6.84 -5.53
N THR A 172 -12.22 6.76 -6.02
CA THR A 172 -13.32 6.05 -5.37
C THR A 172 -13.08 4.55 -5.18
N VAL A 173 -12.06 3.96 -5.82
CA VAL A 173 -11.63 2.58 -5.58
C VAL A 173 -10.80 2.41 -4.30
N LEU A 174 -10.29 3.51 -3.73
CA LEU A 174 -9.47 3.48 -2.52
C LEU A 174 -10.30 3.70 -1.26
N PRO A 175 -9.93 3.06 -0.14
CA PRO A 175 -10.47 3.38 1.17
C PRO A 175 -10.28 4.85 1.55
N GLN A 176 -11.24 5.41 2.28
CA GLN A 176 -11.25 6.83 2.69
C GLN A 176 -9.96 7.28 3.37
N ARG A 177 -9.32 6.41 4.17
CA ARG A 177 -8.03 6.69 4.83
C ARG A 177 -6.92 7.04 3.85
N LEU A 178 -6.80 6.35 2.71
CA LEU A 178 -5.79 6.67 1.70
C LEU A 178 -6.12 7.99 0.98
N LEU A 179 -7.41 8.25 0.73
CA LEU A 179 -7.87 9.50 0.15
C LEU A 179 -7.58 10.71 1.03
N GLN A 180 -7.73 10.56 2.36
CA GLN A 180 -7.36 11.58 3.33
C GLN A 180 -5.86 11.89 3.25
N LEU A 181 -4.99 10.87 3.21
CA LEU A 181 -3.55 11.10 3.11
C LEU A 181 -3.15 11.80 1.80
N PHE A 182 -3.80 11.45 0.67
CA PHE A 182 -3.56 12.17 -0.58
C PHE A 182 -4.03 13.62 -0.52
N ASN A 183 -5.18 13.90 0.10
CA ASN A 183 -5.63 15.27 0.30
C ASN A 183 -4.66 16.05 1.20
N GLU A 184 -4.23 15.49 2.32
CA GLU A 184 -3.24 16.12 3.19
C GLU A 184 -1.95 16.46 2.44
N THR A 185 -1.42 15.54 1.63
CA THR A 185 -0.19 15.78 0.87
C THR A 185 -0.38 16.74 -0.29
N PHE A 186 -1.39 16.56 -1.15
CA PHE A 186 -1.52 17.28 -2.41
C PHE A 186 -2.40 18.53 -2.34
N VAL A 187 -3.14 18.76 -1.25
CA VAL A 187 -3.88 20.01 -1.01
C VAL A 187 -3.12 20.91 -0.05
N HIS A 188 -2.74 20.39 1.11
CA HIS A 188 -2.08 21.18 2.15
C HIS A 188 -0.54 21.11 2.04
N GLY A 189 0.00 19.89 1.93
CA GLY A 189 1.43 19.61 1.86
C GLY A 189 2.12 20.14 0.59
N ILE A 190 1.36 20.40 -0.47
CA ILE A 190 1.87 20.95 -1.71
C ILE A 190 2.26 22.43 -1.58
N LYS A 191 1.55 23.17 -0.71
CA LYS A 191 1.81 24.58 -0.40
C LYS A 191 2.71 24.74 0.83
N ASN A 192 2.65 23.79 1.75
CA ASN A 192 3.44 23.79 2.98
C ASN A 192 4.12 22.43 3.18
N PRO A 193 5.41 22.28 2.84
CA PRO A 193 6.14 21.02 2.93
C PRO A 193 6.09 20.35 4.31
N GLN A 194 5.95 21.12 5.41
CA GLN A 194 5.88 20.58 6.77
C GLN A 194 4.59 19.78 7.04
N LEU A 195 3.54 20.00 6.25
CA LEU A 195 2.26 19.28 6.36
C LEU A 195 2.23 17.99 5.52
N ARG A 196 3.32 17.64 4.84
CA ARG A 196 3.38 16.41 4.04
C ARG A 196 3.29 15.19 4.94
N VAL A 197 2.52 14.20 4.47
CA VAL A 197 2.29 12.96 5.21
C VAL A 197 3.58 12.15 5.28
N ARG A 198 4.00 11.82 6.52
CA ARG A 198 5.14 10.94 6.80
C ARG A 198 4.85 9.48 6.43
N GLU A 199 5.90 8.76 6.13
CA GLU A 199 5.91 7.36 5.69
C GLU A 199 5.17 6.43 6.64
N THR A 200 5.30 6.63 7.95
CA THR A 200 4.66 5.78 8.96
C THR A 200 3.14 5.81 8.88
N ARG A 201 2.55 6.95 8.48
CA ARG A 201 1.10 7.06 8.25
C ARG A 201 0.69 6.33 6.97
N TRP A 202 1.49 6.44 5.91
CA TRP A 202 1.28 5.65 4.70
C TRP A 202 1.37 4.15 4.98
N GLN A 203 2.41 3.69 5.68
CA GLN A 203 2.59 2.29 6.06
C GLN A 203 1.36 1.74 6.77
N ARG A 204 0.82 2.46 7.76
CA ARG A 204 -0.37 2.03 8.49
C ARG A 204 -1.58 1.90 7.56
N ALA A 205 -1.87 2.94 6.78
CA ALA A 205 -3.01 2.94 5.88
C ALA A 205 -2.91 1.85 4.80
N LEU A 206 -1.70 1.60 4.28
CA LEU A 206 -1.41 0.58 3.27
C LEU A 206 -1.54 -0.85 3.82
N VAL A 207 -1.07 -1.11 5.04
CA VAL A 207 -1.26 -2.42 5.68
C VAL A 207 -2.73 -2.67 5.99
N ASP A 208 -3.44 -1.67 6.53
CA ASP A 208 -4.87 -1.81 6.79
C ASP A 208 -5.64 -2.03 5.46
N SER A 209 -5.18 -1.45 4.34
CA SER A 209 -5.70 -1.76 3.00
C SER A 209 -5.33 -3.15 2.49
N LEU A 210 -4.15 -3.68 2.81
CA LEU A 210 -3.77 -5.06 2.47
C LEU A 210 -4.64 -6.09 3.16
N ASP A 211 -5.04 -5.79 4.40
CA ASP A 211 -5.92 -6.65 5.18
C ASP A 211 -7.38 -6.63 4.70
N GLU A 212 -7.72 -5.68 3.84
CA GLU A 212 -9.05 -5.48 3.27
C GLU A 212 -9.16 -5.94 1.81
N VAL A 213 -8.11 -6.51 1.23
CA VAL A 213 -8.14 -6.99 -0.15
C VAL A 213 -9.07 -8.20 -0.25
N ILE A 214 -10.04 -8.13 -1.16
CA ILE A 214 -10.99 -9.21 -1.44
C ILE A 214 -10.75 -9.73 -2.87
N PRO A 215 -10.64 -11.05 -3.08
CA PRO A 215 -10.55 -11.64 -4.41
C PRO A 215 -11.92 -11.61 -5.10
N CYS A 216 -11.88 -11.41 -6.41
CA CYS A 216 -13.02 -11.54 -7.29
C CYS A 216 -13.41 -13.01 -7.42
N SER A 217 -14.71 -13.28 -7.39
CA SER A 217 -15.27 -14.59 -7.72
C SER A 217 -15.03 -14.97 -9.18
N ASN A 218 -14.90 -13.99 -10.08
CA ASN A 218 -14.56 -14.19 -11.47
C ASN A 218 -13.04 -14.28 -11.67
N LYS A 219 -12.55 -15.47 -12.03
CA LYS A 219 -11.12 -15.73 -12.29
C LYS A 219 -10.59 -15.04 -13.54
N GLN A 220 -11.46 -14.59 -14.44
CA GLN A 220 -11.11 -13.82 -15.64
C GLN A 220 -11.19 -12.30 -15.43
N CYS A 221 -11.43 -11.86 -14.19
CA CYS A 221 -11.49 -10.44 -13.87
C CYS A 221 -10.14 -9.75 -14.06
N ASN A 222 -10.16 -8.55 -14.67
CA ASN A 222 -8.99 -7.68 -14.81
C ASN A 222 -8.32 -7.39 -13.44
N PHE A 223 -7.03 -7.02 -13.48
CA PHE A 223 -6.18 -6.75 -12.29
C PHE A 223 -6.03 -7.94 -11.32
N GLY A 224 -5.97 -9.15 -11.87
CA GLY A 224 -5.79 -10.38 -11.08
C GLY A 224 -6.96 -10.67 -10.13
N GLY A 225 -8.13 -10.08 -10.39
CA GLY A 225 -9.35 -10.31 -9.63
C GLY A 225 -9.19 -9.97 -8.14
N THR A 226 -8.82 -8.75 -7.79
CA THR A 226 -8.82 -8.26 -6.39
C THR A 226 -9.40 -6.86 -6.30
N PHE A 227 -9.90 -6.45 -5.12
CA PHE A 227 -10.47 -5.11 -4.84
C PHE A 227 -10.25 -4.69 -3.39
N LEU A 228 -10.34 -3.39 -3.12
CA LEU A 228 -10.28 -2.84 -1.76
C LEU A 228 -11.67 -2.60 -1.19
N ARG A 229 -11.83 -2.95 0.08
CA ARG A 229 -13.04 -2.76 0.89
C ARG A 229 -13.22 -1.27 1.29
N GLY A 230 -13.32 -0.37 0.31
CA GLY A 230 -13.42 1.08 0.52
C GLY A 230 -14.82 1.69 0.41
N LYS A 231 -15.82 0.92 -0.01
CA LYS A 231 -17.20 1.40 -0.24
C LYS A 231 -18.17 0.76 0.77
N PRO A 232 -19.24 1.46 1.22
CA PRO A 232 -20.38 0.80 1.85
C PRO A 232 -20.87 -0.30 0.91
N TRP A 233 -20.93 -1.52 1.41
CA TRP A 233 -21.19 -2.80 0.72
C TRP A 233 -21.67 -2.67 -0.73
N ASN A 234 -20.75 -2.44 -1.67
CA ASN A 234 -21.05 -2.76 -3.06
C ASN A 234 -21.02 -4.28 -3.14
N THR A 235 -22.14 -4.91 -3.48
CA THR A 235 -22.24 -6.38 -3.59
C THR A 235 -21.52 -6.92 -4.82
N LYS A 236 -20.90 -6.04 -5.62
CA LYS A 236 -20.30 -6.35 -6.92
C LYS A 236 -18.89 -5.80 -7.05
N CYS A 237 -18.09 -6.55 -7.80
CA CYS A 237 -16.75 -6.21 -8.26
C CYS A 237 -16.75 -4.96 -9.16
N ASP A 238 -15.87 -4.00 -8.88
CA ASP A 238 -15.80 -2.73 -9.62
C ASP A 238 -15.26 -2.88 -11.07
N TRP A 239 -14.58 -3.99 -11.41
CA TRP A 239 -14.03 -4.21 -12.76
C TRP A 239 -14.98 -4.99 -13.68
N CYS A 240 -15.57 -6.09 -13.20
CA CYS A 240 -16.37 -7.00 -14.02
C CYS A 240 -17.83 -7.13 -13.57
N GLY A 241 -18.24 -6.42 -12.51
CA GLY A 241 -19.62 -6.42 -12.01
C GLY A 241 -20.08 -7.72 -11.34
N SER A 242 -19.22 -8.73 -11.24
CA SER A 242 -19.57 -10.01 -10.62
C SER A 242 -19.85 -9.85 -9.13
N PRO A 243 -20.86 -10.55 -8.58
CA PRO A 243 -21.17 -10.47 -7.17
C PRO A 243 -20.02 -11.04 -6.32
N PHE A 244 -19.77 -10.42 -5.17
CA PHE A 244 -18.84 -10.96 -4.19
C PHE A 244 -19.44 -12.20 -3.53
N LYS A 245 -18.60 -13.23 -3.33
CA LYS A 245 -18.94 -14.34 -2.44
C LYS A 245 -18.75 -13.91 -0.99
N PRO A 246 -19.52 -14.46 -0.04
CA PRO A 246 -19.22 -14.30 1.37
C PRO A 246 -17.76 -14.69 1.65
N PHE A 247 -17.09 -13.89 2.48
CA PHE A 247 -15.70 -14.10 2.88
C PHE A 247 -15.62 -14.01 4.39
N LEU A 248 -14.66 -14.71 4.98
CA LEU A 248 -14.45 -14.62 6.41
C LEU A 248 -13.48 -13.48 6.72
N VAL A 249 -13.63 -12.91 7.92
CA VAL A 249 -12.77 -11.87 8.46
C VAL A 249 -12.28 -12.31 9.84
N LEU A 250 -10.96 -12.25 10.05
CA LEU A 250 -10.36 -12.35 11.37
C LEU A 250 -10.33 -10.95 12.00
N LYS A 251 -11.11 -10.75 13.05
CA LYS A 251 -11.04 -9.56 13.91
C LYS A 251 -10.03 -9.81 15.02
N PHE A 252 -8.95 -9.05 15.07
CA PHE A 252 -7.95 -9.10 16.12
C PHE A 252 -8.31 -8.10 17.22
N LEU A 253 -8.40 -8.59 18.44
CA LEU A 253 -8.87 -7.88 19.62
C LEU A 253 -7.73 -7.69 20.61
N GLY A 254 -7.71 -6.53 21.25
CA GLY A 254 -6.82 -6.23 22.35
C GLY A 254 -7.28 -6.87 23.65
N ARG A 255 -6.49 -6.67 24.72
CA ARG A 255 -6.77 -7.26 26.04
C ARG A 255 -8.07 -6.74 26.66
N ARG A 256 -8.58 -5.59 26.21
CA ARG A 256 -9.84 -4.99 26.69
C ARG A 256 -11.00 -5.23 25.71
N GLY A 257 -10.82 -6.09 24.70
CA GLY A 257 -11.82 -6.38 23.67
C GLY A 257 -11.93 -5.29 22.59
N GLU A 258 -11.03 -4.31 22.58
CA GLU A 258 -10.99 -3.29 21.53
C GLU A 258 -10.53 -3.90 20.19
N LEU A 259 -11.18 -3.50 19.08
CA LEU A 259 -10.75 -3.94 17.75
C LEU A 259 -9.43 -3.28 17.38
N LEU A 260 -8.37 -4.08 17.23
CA LEU A 260 -7.05 -3.61 16.81
C LEU A 260 -6.90 -3.61 15.29
N ARG A 261 -7.46 -4.63 14.64
CA ARG A 261 -7.33 -4.89 13.19
C ARG A 261 -8.39 -5.88 12.73
N ALA A 262 -8.74 -5.83 11.46
CA ALA A 262 -9.55 -6.84 10.81
C ALA A 262 -8.88 -7.27 9.50
N LYS A 263 -8.81 -8.57 9.24
CA LYS A 263 -8.21 -9.14 8.03
C LYS A 263 -9.16 -10.08 7.31
N VAL A 264 -9.42 -9.81 6.04
CA VAL A 264 -10.09 -10.72 5.11
C VAL A 264 -9.19 -11.94 4.87
N ILE A 265 -9.78 -13.14 4.95
CA ILE A 265 -9.07 -14.41 4.73
C ILE A 265 -9.63 -15.15 3.51
N THR A 266 -8.74 -15.60 2.61
CA THR A 266 -9.15 -16.07 1.28
C THR A 266 -8.49 -17.37 0.85
N GLY A 267 -7.54 -17.92 1.62
CA GLY A 267 -7.06 -19.30 1.50
C GLY A 267 -5.56 -19.47 1.26
N THR A 268 -4.79 -18.39 1.19
CA THR A 268 -3.34 -18.46 0.90
C THR A 268 -2.49 -17.52 1.75
N GLU A 269 -3.11 -16.76 2.64
CA GLU A 269 -2.46 -15.70 3.38
C GLU A 269 -1.72 -16.21 4.60
N ARG A 270 -0.61 -15.54 4.92
CA ARG A 270 0.05 -15.68 6.21
C ARG A 270 -0.39 -14.57 7.14
N LEU A 271 -0.64 -14.95 8.40
CA LEU A 271 -0.81 -14.00 9.49
C LEU A 271 0.59 -13.62 9.99
N ALA A 272 1.06 -12.44 9.58
CA ALA A 272 2.33 -11.89 10.06
C ALA A 272 2.27 -11.54 11.55
N ALA A 273 3.44 -11.42 12.22
CA ALA A 273 3.56 -11.08 13.63
C ALA A 273 2.68 -9.90 14.08
N HIS A 274 2.63 -8.81 13.30
CA HIS A 274 1.81 -7.62 13.61
C HIS A 274 0.28 -7.84 13.60
N HIS A 275 -0.19 -8.98 13.09
CA HIS A 275 -1.58 -9.39 13.27
C HIS A 275 -1.77 -10.07 14.61
N CYS A 276 -0.84 -10.96 14.96
CA CYS A 276 -1.01 -11.94 16.01
C CYS A 276 -0.47 -11.47 17.36
N LYS A 277 0.54 -10.59 17.38
CA LYS A 277 1.25 -10.16 18.57
C LYS A 277 1.03 -8.66 18.79
N LEU A 278 0.86 -8.28 20.06
CA LEU A 278 0.67 -6.89 20.43
C LEU A 278 2.00 -6.13 20.31
N ASN A 279 1.94 -4.88 19.86
CA ASN A 279 3.09 -3.96 19.75
C ASN A 279 4.22 -4.38 18.79
N GLU A 280 3.98 -5.35 17.90
CA GLU A 280 4.94 -5.68 16.85
C GLU A 280 4.94 -4.62 15.73
N PRO A 281 6.11 -4.29 15.15
CA PRO A 281 6.18 -3.42 14.00
C PRO A 281 5.49 -4.08 12.80
N LEU A 282 4.96 -3.24 11.90
CA LEU A 282 4.48 -3.72 10.62
C LEU A 282 5.64 -4.40 9.89
N ASN A 283 5.43 -5.65 9.49
CA ASN A 283 6.40 -6.45 8.75
C ASN A 283 5.71 -7.62 8.04
N PHE A 284 6.20 -7.97 6.85
CA PHE A 284 5.76 -9.12 6.06
C PHE A 284 6.89 -10.12 5.80
N SER A 285 7.94 -10.11 6.63
CA SER A 285 8.98 -11.15 6.59
C SER A 285 8.36 -12.54 6.73
N PRO A 286 8.62 -13.46 5.80
CA PRO A 286 8.10 -14.83 5.86
C PRO A 286 8.39 -15.58 7.15
N GLY A 287 9.53 -15.28 7.79
CA GLY A 287 10.00 -15.94 9.02
C GLY A 287 9.26 -15.52 10.29
N ASP A 288 8.51 -14.42 10.27
CA ASP A 288 7.81 -13.85 11.44
C ASP A 288 6.31 -14.16 11.41
N ALA A 289 5.86 -15.04 10.52
CA ALA A 289 4.45 -15.40 10.42
C ALA A 289 4.04 -16.37 11.54
N CYS A 290 2.89 -16.12 12.17
CA CYS A 290 2.40 -16.95 13.28
C CYS A 290 1.48 -18.08 12.80
N ALA A 291 0.75 -17.85 11.71
CA ALA A 291 -0.18 -18.83 11.16
C ALA A 291 -0.32 -18.67 9.64
N GLN A 292 -0.76 -19.74 8.97
CA GLN A 292 -1.05 -19.75 7.54
C GLN A 292 -2.47 -20.22 7.30
N VAL A 293 -3.22 -19.43 6.52
CA VAL A 293 -4.54 -19.83 6.02
C VAL A 293 -4.32 -20.74 4.81
N GLU A 294 -5.02 -21.88 4.81
CA GLU A 294 -4.92 -22.89 3.75
C GLU A 294 -6.35 -23.31 3.35
N GLU A 295 -6.58 -23.52 2.05
CA GLU A 295 -7.83 -24.07 1.54
C GLU A 295 -7.74 -25.61 1.53
N ASP A 296 -8.64 -26.27 2.26
CA ASP A 296 -8.78 -27.72 2.33
C ASP A 296 -10.00 -28.17 1.51
N PRO A 297 -9.86 -29.13 0.57
CA PRO A 297 -10.96 -29.56 -0.30
C PRO A 297 -12.18 -30.13 0.43
N GLN A 298 -11.99 -30.69 1.64
CA GLN A 298 -13.07 -31.32 2.41
C GLN A 298 -13.65 -30.38 3.47
N HIS A 299 -12.81 -29.53 4.06
CA HIS A 299 -13.15 -28.75 5.25
C HIS A 299 -13.27 -27.24 5.00
N GLY A 300 -12.92 -26.77 3.79
CA GLY A 300 -12.90 -25.34 3.45
C GLY A 300 -11.67 -24.63 4.01
N LEU A 301 -11.83 -23.41 4.52
CA LEU A 301 -10.70 -22.65 5.06
C LEU A 301 -10.20 -23.25 6.37
N THR A 302 -8.90 -23.47 6.45
CA THR A 302 -8.19 -23.94 7.64
C THR A 302 -7.08 -22.96 8.02
N LEU A 303 -6.66 -23.03 9.28
CA LEU A 303 -5.51 -22.28 9.80
C LEU A 303 -4.49 -23.27 10.34
N ARG A 304 -3.26 -23.17 9.83
CA ARG A 304 -2.09 -23.89 10.35
C ARG A 304 -1.28 -23.01 11.28
N ASN A 305 -0.93 -23.51 12.45
CA ASN A 305 0.06 -22.84 13.31
C ASN A 305 1.45 -23.08 12.72
N ILE A 306 2.13 -22.02 12.25
CA ILE A 306 3.49 -22.10 11.71
C ILE A 306 4.51 -21.41 12.63
N SER A 307 4.07 -20.98 13.81
CA SER A 307 4.94 -20.43 14.84
C SER A 307 5.67 -21.54 15.60
N LYS A 308 6.63 -21.14 16.44
CA LYS A 308 7.34 -22.05 17.36
C LYS A 308 6.59 -22.26 18.68
N GLU A 309 5.45 -21.60 18.87
CA GLU A 309 4.70 -21.57 20.13
C GLU A 309 3.42 -22.41 20.03
N THR A 310 2.95 -22.94 21.16
CA THR A 310 1.59 -23.50 21.23
C THR A 310 0.60 -22.35 21.44
N LEU A 311 -0.29 -22.17 20.46
CA LEU A 311 -1.39 -21.22 20.54
C LEU A 311 -2.60 -21.88 21.22
N LEU A 312 -3.69 -21.14 21.40
CA LEU A 312 -4.97 -21.71 21.81
C LEU A 312 -6.04 -21.40 20.78
N TYR A 313 -7.03 -22.27 20.64
CA TYR A 313 -8.21 -22.03 19.81
C TYR A 313 -9.48 -22.56 20.46
N ARG A 314 -10.62 -21.98 20.10
CA ARG A 314 -11.94 -22.43 20.52
C ARG A 314 -12.85 -22.50 19.27
N PRO A 315 -13.40 -23.67 18.92
CA PRO A 315 -14.35 -23.77 17.82
C PRO A 315 -15.67 -23.07 18.19
N PRO A 316 -16.56 -22.78 17.22
CA PRO A 316 -17.78 -21.99 17.45
C PRO A 316 -18.68 -22.50 18.59
N ALA A 317 -18.83 -23.82 18.69
CA ALA A 317 -19.62 -24.49 19.74
C ALA A 317 -18.76 -25.03 20.91
N GLY A 318 -17.48 -24.65 20.99
CA GLY A 318 -16.57 -25.10 22.04
C GLY A 318 -16.77 -24.33 23.34
N GLU A 319 -16.89 -25.05 24.45
CA GLU A 319 -17.01 -24.47 25.79
C GLU A 319 -15.68 -23.89 26.30
N SER A 320 -14.54 -24.50 25.95
CA SER A 320 -13.21 -24.09 26.40
C SER A 320 -12.20 -23.99 25.26
N PHE A 321 -11.12 -23.24 25.51
CA PHE A 321 -9.97 -23.21 24.61
C PHE A 321 -9.20 -24.54 24.68
N ALA A 322 -8.75 -25.01 23.51
CA ALA A 322 -7.94 -26.20 23.33
C ALA A 322 -6.53 -25.85 22.82
N PRO A 323 -5.51 -26.69 23.07
CA PRO A 323 -4.17 -26.49 22.55
C PRO A 323 -4.11 -26.50 21.01
N PHE A 324 -3.39 -25.53 20.46
CA PHE A 324 -3.08 -25.38 19.05
C PHE A 324 -1.55 -25.40 18.84
N PRO A 325 -0.89 -26.58 18.98
CA PRO A 325 0.57 -26.71 18.84
C PRO A 325 1.06 -26.39 17.43
N PRO A 326 2.37 -26.15 17.24
CA PRO A 326 2.99 -25.99 15.92
C PRO A 326 2.60 -27.10 14.94
N GLU A 327 2.45 -26.73 13.67
CA GLU A 327 2.03 -27.57 12.53
C GLU A 327 0.61 -28.15 12.59
N LYS A 328 -0.11 -28.03 13.73
CA LYS A 328 -1.53 -28.39 13.78
C LYS A 328 -2.34 -27.50 12.84
N ARG A 329 -3.44 -28.05 12.31
CA ARG A 329 -4.44 -27.35 11.51
C ARG A 329 -5.79 -27.34 12.23
N ILE A 330 -6.51 -26.24 12.12
CA ILE A 330 -7.89 -26.07 12.63
C ILE A 330 -8.79 -25.53 11.53
N ILE A 331 -10.08 -25.86 11.57
CA ILE A 331 -11.07 -25.34 10.62
C ILE A 331 -11.48 -23.92 11.04
N LEU A 332 -11.50 -22.99 10.08
CA LEU A 332 -12.00 -21.64 10.29
C LEU A 332 -13.47 -21.57 9.90
N ARG A 333 -14.32 -21.25 10.88
CA ARG A 333 -15.75 -20.98 10.69
C ARG A 333 -16.13 -19.76 11.51
N GLU A 334 -17.23 -19.11 11.15
CA GLU A 334 -17.79 -18.04 11.97
C GLU A 334 -17.93 -18.50 13.43
N GLY A 335 -17.41 -17.69 14.36
CA GLY A 335 -17.35 -17.99 15.79
C GLY A 335 -16.08 -18.71 16.25
N THR A 336 -15.19 -19.16 15.35
CA THR A 336 -13.88 -19.70 15.75
C THR A 336 -13.06 -18.59 16.40
N ARG A 337 -12.49 -18.87 17.58
CA ARG A 337 -11.58 -17.95 18.29
C ARG A 337 -10.17 -18.52 18.41
N ILE A 338 -9.17 -17.64 18.41
CA ILE A 338 -7.74 -17.99 18.48
C ILE A 338 -7.05 -17.04 19.46
N GLN A 339 -6.18 -17.55 20.32
CA GLN A 339 -5.30 -16.74 21.18
C GLN A 339 -3.83 -16.98 20.80
N PHE A 340 -3.15 -15.92 20.39
CA PHE A 340 -1.81 -15.98 19.80
C PHE A 340 -0.67 -15.97 20.85
N GLY A 341 -0.76 -16.85 21.87
CA GLY A 341 0.22 -16.95 22.96
C GLY A 341 0.13 -15.82 23.99
N ALA A 342 1.02 -15.81 24.99
CA ALA A 342 0.91 -14.93 26.17
C ALA A 342 0.98 -13.42 25.87
N ALA A 343 1.69 -13.03 24.81
CA ALA A 343 1.76 -11.65 24.32
C ALA A 343 0.86 -11.40 23.08
N GLY A 344 -0.01 -12.36 22.75
CA GLY A 344 -0.83 -12.35 21.55
C GLY A 344 -2.10 -11.53 21.68
N ALA A 345 -2.62 -11.10 20.54
CA ALA A 345 -4.00 -10.70 20.39
C ALA A 345 -4.93 -11.94 20.47
N GLU A 346 -6.18 -11.72 20.85
CA GLU A 346 -7.24 -12.68 20.55
C GLU A 346 -7.78 -12.39 19.15
N ALA A 347 -8.18 -13.42 18.40
CA ALA A 347 -8.85 -13.23 17.13
C ALA A 347 -10.16 -14.01 17.07
N GLU A 348 -11.18 -13.42 16.45
CA GLU A 348 -12.48 -14.03 16.20
C GLU A 348 -12.79 -14.01 14.70
N VAL A 349 -13.22 -15.15 14.18
CA VAL A 349 -13.68 -15.29 12.81
C VAL A 349 -15.13 -14.83 12.71
N VAL A 350 -15.40 -13.89 11.81
CA VAL A 350 -16.75 -13.40 11.48
C VAL A 350 -17.00 -13.48 9.97
N ALA A 351 -18.26 -13.54 9.55
CA ALA A 351 -18.66 -13.50 8.14
C ALA A 351 -18.96 -12.07 7.64
#